data_AF-A0A933XX32-F1
#
_entry.id   AF-A0A933XX32-F1
#
_cell.length_a   1.000
_cell.length_b   1.000
_cell.length_c   1.000
_cell.angle_alpha   90.00
_cell.angle_beta   90.00
_cell.angle_gamma   90.00
#
_symmetry.space_group_name_H-M   'P 1'
#
loop_
_entity.id
_entity.type
_entity.pdbx_description
1 polymer ?
#
loop_
_entity_poly.entity_id
_entity_poly.type
_entity_poly.pdbx_seq_one_letter_code
_entity_poly.pdbx_strand_id
1 'polypeptide(L)'
;MKLAVLLVSRNRPDLVQAMVAQLENLLTIPYDLFVVECGTELDKLSPHTSAWYPDPDFRGKAYGHNVALQLAKLRGRYDYYWVLMNDLVFDSGSDPAKELIETLERESRMAILSPTNKDGGYPGAAPVKGGAWRAVTTCDYLGFMLKGAALDECGFLNPDFKYCWGAIHELAYKLNSHGWFVAYSDQVSYGHLGGTTYGAKGTNTISREEYQRRAKRFAYDYMREHYGDNWDELFWNAALPFGPAVDTFAEHKRYWASAFTSEELAERGATAQPVATERARKLIAADGAELVKLHLGCGPEKRAGWINVDTQAAVRPDIVSSVDRLPMFPDASVDVIEACHLFEHLTYDEALRALREWSRLLKPGGELYLELPDLEACIRILGRHRDDQGFDVGLIGIFGWPPAIEREGVPQIHKWGWTKQTLADELRRAGFSAVEFGPITQTWRVAAKVGRDLRLRATKGLPTKRAELPQAPAAEPVAAPSRVQLFAWPDWGDARELETLFARFGPAIARTPAARFVLRFDELFDGDRQRALTVLRTVHARTLGGATDLEVLVLDGSLEPEDWERLGRTMSAVARLDSSAREPRRAAFLAMGSPQVDDAPALARALSGASAAATG
;
A
#
# COMPACT_ATOMS: atom_id res chain seq x y z
N MET A 1 6.52 -7.99 -19.62
CA MET A 1 7.06 -9.01 -18.70
C MET A 1 8.56 -8.83 -18.57
N LYS A 2 9.00 -8.25 -17.45
CA LYS A 2 10.39 -8.14 -17.01
C LYS A 2 10.55 -8.83 -15.66
N LEU A 3 11.54 -9.72 -15.57
CA LEU A 3 11.84 -10.50 -14.37
C LEU A 3 13.18 -10.04 -13.77
N ALA A 4 13.19 -9.74 -12.47
CA ALA A 4 14.42 -9.56 -11.70
C ALA A 4 14.62 -10.78 -10.80
N VAL A 5 15.77 -11.45 -10.91
CA VAL A 5 16.17 -12.52 -10.01
C VAL A 5 17.06 -11.93 -8.91
N LEU A 6 16.57 -11.98 -7.67
CA LEU A 6 17.24 -11.46 -6.49
C LEU A 6 17.86 -12.64 -5.74
N LEU A 7 19.17 -12.83 -5.91
CA LEU A 7 19.91 -13.94 -5.34
C LEU A 7 20.83 -13.43 -4.22
N VAL A 8 20.88 -14.14 -3.10
CA VAL A 8 21.83 -13.83 -2.02
C VAL A 8 22.71 -15.03 -1.68
N SER A 9 23.93 -14.74 -1.26
CA SER A 9 24.93 -15.76 -0.91
C SER A 9 25.76 -15.30 0.28
N ARG A 10 26.38 -16.27 0.97
CA ARG A 10 27.46 -16.05 1.91
C ARG A 10 28.46 -17.19 1.78
N ASN A 11 29.70 -16.92 1.40
CA ASN A 11 30.80 -17.88 1.35
C ASN A 11 30.57 -19.13 0.48
N ARG A 12 29.65 -19.07 -0.49
CA ARG A 12 29.28 -20.21 -1.36
C ARG A 12 29.30 -19.85 -2.84
N PRO A 13 30.48 -19.49 -3.39
CA PRO A 13 30.62 -19.15 -4.80
C PRO A 13 30.27 -20.35 -5.70
N ASP A 14 30.49 -21.57 -5.22
CA ASP A 14 30.11 -22.82 -5.88
C ASP A 14 28.60 -22.94 -6.11
N LEU A 15 27.80 -22.58 -5.10
CA LEU A 15 26.35 -22.62 -5.20
C LEU A 15 25.78 -21.50 -6.05
N VAL A 16 26.40 -20.31 -5.98
CA VAL A 16 26.00 -19.22 -6.89
C VAL A 16 26.23 -19.64 -8.34
N GLN A 17 27.39 -20.21 -8.66
CA GLN A 17 27.68 -20.69 -10.01
C GLN A 17 26.71 -21.80 -10.45
N ALA A 18 26.42 -22.77 -9.56
CA ALA A 18 25.46 -23.83 -9.85
C ALA A 18 24.04 -23.27 -10.09
N MET A 19 23.60 -22.30 -9.29
CA MET A 19 22.31 -21.63 -9.47
C MET A 19 22.27 -20.86 -10.80
N VAL A 20 23.31 -20.11 -11.15
CA VAL A 20 23.36 -19.39 -12.43
C VAL A 20 23.30 -20.34 -13.62
N ALA A 21 24.11 -21.40 -13.62
CA ALA A 21 24.10 -22.40 -14.69
C ALA A 21 22.72 -23.10 -14.82
N GLN A 22 22.07 -23.37 -13.68
CA GLN A 22 20.71 -23.89 -13.65
C GLN A 22 19.71 -22.90 -14.25
N LEU A 23 19.80 -21.62 -13.90
CA LEU A 23 18.90 -20.60 -14.43
C LEU A 23 19.07 -20.44 -15.95
N GLU A 24 20.32 -20.39 -16.42
CA GLU A 24 20.64 -20.30 -17.86
C GLU A 24 20.15 -21.51 -18.65
N ASN A 25 20.14 -22.69 -18.03
CA ASN A 25 19.67 -23.92 -18.68
C ASN A 25 18.13 -24.08 -18.65
N LEU A 26 17.45 -23.59 -17.62
CA LEU A 26 16.01 -23.80 -17.42
C LEU A 26 15.14 -22.65 -17.92
N LEU A 27 15.57 -21.39 -17.76
CA LEU A 27 14.72 -20.23 -18.00
C LEU A 27 14.72 -19.84 -19.48
N THR A 28 13.52 -19.73 -20.05
CA THR A 28 13.28 -19.22 -21.40
C THR A 28 12.89 -17.74 -21.40
N ILE A 29 12.48 -17.22 -20.24
CA ILE A 29 12.09 -15.83 -20.05
C ILE A 29 13.34 -14.97 -19.82
N PRO A 30 13.49 -13.81 -20.51
CA PRO A 30 14.56 -12.87 -20.21
C PRO A 30 14.49 -12.35 -18.76
N TYR A 31 15.62 -12.39 -18.06
CA TYR A 31 15.73 -11.92 -16.68
C TYR A 31 17.01 -11.10 -16.46
N ASP A 32 16.96 -10.19 -15.49
CA ASP A 32 18.15 -9.55 -14.94
C ASP A 32 18.49 -10.22 -13.60
N LEU A 33 19.77 -10.58 -13.41
CA LEU A 33 20.26 -11.25 -12.21
C LEU A 33 21.00 -10.28 -11.29
N PHE A 34 20.63 -10.26 -10.02
CA PHE A 34 21.25 -9.47 -8.97
C PHE A 34 21.75 -10.40 -7.85
N VAL A 35 23.06 -10.61 -7.79
CA VAL A 35 23.71 -11.44 -6.77
C VAL A 35 24.30 -10.56 -5.68
N VAL A 36 23.82 -10.72 -4.45
CA VAL A 36 24.34 -9.99 -3.28
C VAL A 36 25.05 -10.93 -2.31
N GLU A 37 26.34 -10.67 -2.11
CA GLU A 37 27.21 -11.41 -1.21
C GLU A 37 27.19 -10.77 0.19
N CYS A 38 26.60 -11.48 1.16
CA CYS A 38 26.28 -10.98 2.49
C CYS A 38 27.38 -11.34 3.49
N GLY A 39 28.42 -10.51 3.62
CA GLY A 39 29.57 -10.80 4.50
C GLY A 39 30.41 -11.98 4.04
N THR A 40 30.44 -12.26 2.73
CA THR A 40 31.33 -13.24 2.12
C THR A 40 32.78 -12.80 2.26
N GLU A 41 33.66 -13.75 2.58
CA GLU A 41 35.11 -13.56 2.59
C GLU A 41 35.58 -13.22 1.16
N LEU A 42 36.52 -12.28 1.01
CA LEU A 42 36.85 -11.69 -0.29
C LEU A 42 37.39 -12.72 -1.30
N ASP A 43 38.04 -13.78 -0.83
CA ASP A 43 38.55 -14.90 -1.63
C ASP A 43 37.45 -15.92 -2.01
N LYS A 44 36.23 -15.77 -1.49
CA LYS A 44 35.07 -16.64 -1.73
C LYS A 44 33.93 -15.93 -2.46
N LEU A 45 34.18 -14.76 -3.06
CA LEU A 45 33.19 -14.06 -3.87
C LEU A 45 32.89 -14.81 -5.17
N SER A 46 31.62 -14.89 -5.55
CA SER A 46 31.22 -15.41 -6.85
C SER A 46 31.65 -14.45 -7.99
N PRO A 47 32.02 -14.97 -9.18
CA PRO A 47 32.22 -14.12 -10.36
C PRO A 47 30.94 -13.41 -10.83
N HIS A 48 29.76 -13.85 -10.37
CA HIS A 48 28.46 -13.24 -10.69
C HIS A 48 28.03 -12.13 -9.71
N THR A 49 28.89 -11.75 -8.76
CA THR A 49 28.57 -10.78 -7.70
C THR A 49 28.19 -9.42 -8.30
N SER A 50 27.00 -8.94 -7.96
CA SER A 50 26.52 -7.59 -8.30
C SER A 50 26.83 -6.58 -7.18
N ALA A 51 26.73 -7.02 -5.93
CA ALA A 51 27.16 -6.22 -4.78
C ALA A 51 27.64 -7.10 -3.62
N TRP A 52 28.48 -6.51 -2.78
CA TRP A 52 28.99 -7.12 -1.57
C TRP A 52 28.99 -6.09 -0.44
N TYR A 53 28.78 -6.55 0.78
CA TYR A 53 28.95 -5.71 1.97
C TYR A 53 29.46 -6.54 3.15
N PRO A 54 30.20 -5.92 4.10
CA PRO A 54 30.59 -6.58 5.33
C PRO A 54 29.37 -6.79 6.23
N ASP A 55 29.22 -8.00 6.78
CA ASP A 55 28.09 -8.35 7.65
C ASP A 55 28.54 -9.01 8.97
N PRO A 56 29.34 -8.28 9.79
CA PRO A 56 29.90 -8.81 11.04
C PRO A 56 28.82 -9.14 12.07
N ASP A 57 27.69 -8.42 12.03
CA ASP A 57 26.58 -8.60 12.97
C ASP A 57 25.52 -9.58 12.47
N PHE A 58 25.74 -10.20 11.31
CA PHE A 58 24.81 -11.15 10.69
C PHE A 58 23.39 -10.55 10.54
N ARG A 59 23.29 -9.36 9.95
CA ARG A 59 22.01 -8.69 9.63
C ARG A 59 21.07 -9.62 8.89
N GLY A 60 21.62 -10.56 8.13
CA GLY A 60 20.88 -11.67 7.56
C GLY A 60 20.59 -11.46 6.08
N LYS A 61 20.16 -12.54 5.45
CA LYS A 61 19.82 -12.61 4.02
C LYS A 61 18.61 -11.73 3.64
N ALA A 62 17.73 -11.38 4.58
CA ALA A 62 16.66 -10.42 4.35
C ALA A 62 17.19 -9.03 3.98
N TYR A 63 18.24 -8.57 4.65
CA TYR A 63 18.94 -7.34 4.28
C TYR A 63 19.60 -7.46 2.91
N GLY A 64 20.25 -8.60 2.62
CA GLY A 64 20.85 -8.86 1.31
C GLY A 64 19.85 -8.78 0.15
N HIS A 65 18.66 -9.34 0.31
CA HIS A 65 17.61 -9.24 -0.71
C HIS A 65 17.07 -7.81 -0.86
N ASN A 66 17.03 -7.02 0.22
CA ASN A 66 16.73 -5.60 0.12
C ASN A 66 17.78 -4.86 -0.72
N VAL A 67 19.07 -5.14 -0.52
CA VAL A 67 20.14 -4.58 -1.37
C VAL A 67 19.94 -5.00 -2.83
N ALA A 68 19.63 -6.28 -3.09
CA ALA A 68 19.38 -6.78 -4.44
C ALA A 68 18.20 -6.04 -5.10
N LEU A 69 17.10 -5.84 -4.35
CA LEU A 69 15.95 -5.09 -4.81
C LEU A 69 16.29 -3.63 -5.14
N GLN A 70 17.12 -2.96 -4.33
CA GLN A 70 17.54 -1.59 -4.63
C GLN A 70 18.37 -1.52 -5.92
N LEU A 71 19.28 -2.48 -6.14
CA LEU A 71 20.02 -2.58 -7.40
C LEU A 71 19.09 -2.79 -8.60
N ALA A 72 18.09 -3.65 -8.45
CA ALA A 72 17.07 -3.83 -9.48
C ALA A 72 16.32 -2.52 -9.76
N LYS A 73 15.86 -1.81 -8.73
CA LYS A 73 15.17 -0.52 -8.88
C LYS A 73 16.02 0.54 -9.59
N LEU A 74 17.35 0.55 -9.37
CA LEU A 74 18.27 1.42 -10.11
C LEU A 74 18.37 1.07 -11.59
N ARG A 75 18.17 -0.20 -11.96
CA ARG A 75 18.19 -0.68 -13.34
C ARG A 75 16.89 -0.38 -14.07
N GLY A 76 15.76 -0.44 -13.38
CA GLY A 76 14.45 -0.09 -13.92
C GLY A 76 13.28 -0.76 -13.18
N ARG A 77 12.10 -0.67 -13.79
CA ARG A 77 10.88 -1.32 -13.28
C ARG A 77 10.78 -2.76 -13.79
N TYR A 78 10.39 -3.67 -12.90
CA TYR A 78 10.15 -5.08 -13.20
C TYR A 78 8.71 -5.46 -12.87
N ASP A 79 8.17 -6.43 -13.61
CA ASP A 79 6.82 -6.95 -13.39
C ASP A 79 6.82 -8.03 -12.29
N TYR A 80 7.93 -8.75 -12.16
CA TYR A 80 8.11 -9.84 -11.20
C TYR A 80 9.52 -9.82 -10.59
N TYR A 81 9.59 -10.20 -9.33
CA TYR A 81 10.81 -10.33 -8.55
C TYR A 81 10.91 -11.75 -8.01
N TRP A 82 11.90 -12.50 -8.47
CA TRP A 82 12.14 -13.85 -7.95
C TRP A 82 13.20 -13.81 -6.86
N VAL A 83 12.74 -13.95 -5.62
CA VAL A 83 13.59 -14.00 -4.43
C VAL A 83 14.09 -15.42 -4.27
N LEU A 84 15.41 -15.63 -4.28
CA LEU A 84 16.03 -16.96 -4.27
C LEU A 84 17.20 -17.05 -3.29
N MET A 85 17.23 -18.15 -2.54
CA MET A 85 18.45 -18.67 -1.95
C MET A 85 19.28 -19.41 -3.00
N ASN A 86 20.60 -19.46 -2.81
CA ASN A 86 21.53 -20.08 -3.76
C ASN A 86 21.59 -21.61 -3.69
N ASP A 87 20.92 -22.25 -2.73
CA ASP A 87 20.97 -23.69 -2.47
C ASP A 87 19.70 -24.45 -2.87
N LEU A 88 18.94 -23.91 -3.84
CA LEU A 88 17.75 -24.56 -4.39
C LEU A 88 18.06 -25.28 -5.71
N VAL A 89 17.43 -26.43 -5.89
CA VAL A 89 17.52 -27.25 -7.11
C VAL A 89 16.12 -27.50 -7.63
N PHE A 90 15.79 -26.89 -8.77
CA PHE A 90 14.53 -27.07 -9.47
C PHE A 90 14.56 -28.34 -10.31
N ASP A 91 13.38 -28.90 -10.57
CA ASP A 91 13.25 -30.05 -11.45
C ASP A 91 13.64 -29.73 -12.89
N SER A 92 14.23 -30.71 -13.57
CA SER A 92 14.48 -30.61 -15.00
C SER A 92 13.20 -30.93 -15.79
N GLY A 93 13.03 -30.24 -16.93
CA GLY A 93 11.96 -30.56 -17.89
C GLY A 93 10.88 -29.50 -18.06
N SER A 94 10.88 -28.44 -17.25
CA SER A 94 10.06 -27.26 -17.48
C SER A 94 10.73 -25.96 -17.03
N ASP A 95 10.16 -24.82 -17.45
CA ASP A 95 10.63 -23.49 -17.06
C ASP A 95 9.89 -23.04 -15.79
N PRO A 96 10.53 -23.12 -14.61
CA PRO A 96 9.88 -22.78 -13.35
C PRO A 96 9.46 -21.32 -13.26
N ALA A 97 10.21 -20.38 -13.86
CA ALA A 97 9.84 -18.97 -13.84
C ALA A 97 8.53 -18.76 -14.61
N LYS A 98 8.45 -19.37 -15.79
CA LYS A 98 7.29 -19.27 -16.67
C LYS A 98 6.03 -19.84 -16.01
N GLU A 99 6.11 -21.02 -15.42
CA GLU A 99 4.96 -21.64 -14.75
C GLU A 99 4.45 -20.79 -13.58
N LEU A 100 5.35 -20.25 -12.76
CA LEU A 100 4.98 -19.37 -11.65
C LEU A 100 4.32 -18.07 -12.14
N ILE A 101 4.90 -17.43 -13.16
CA ILE A 101 4.38 -16.18 -13.71
C ILE A 101 3.02 -16.39 -14.37
N GLU A 102 2.86 -17.42 -15.20
CA GLU A 102 1.59 -17.73 -15.86
C GLU A 102 0.47 -18.02 -14.83
N THR A 103 0.81 -18.59 -13.68
CA THR A 103 -0.14 -18.79 -12.58
C THR A 103 -0.47 -17.46 -11.90
N LEU A 104 0.53 -16.63 -11.59
CA LEU A 104 0.35 -15.30 -11.00
C LEU A 104 -0.45 -14.34 -11.91
N GLU A 105 -0.37 -14.49 -13.23
CA GLU A 105 -1.14 -13.71 -14.20
C GLU A 105 -2.63 -14.09 -14.19
N ARG A 106 -2.95 -15.37 -13.97
CA ARG A 106 -4.34 -15.85 -13.86
C ARG A 106 -4.99 -15.41 -12.55
N GLU A 107 -4.18 -15.23 -11.50
CA GLU A 107 -4.65 -14.89 -10.15
C GLU A 107 -4.30 -13.43 -9.79
N SER A 108 -5.24 -12.53 -10.08
CA SER A 108 -5.03 -11.07 -9.98
C SER A 108 -4.55 -10.61 -8.60
N ARG A 109 -5.10 -11.17 -7.51
CA ARG A 109 -4.79 -10.82 -6.11
C ARG A 109 -3.71 -11.70 -5.46
N MET A 110 -3.12 -12.63 -6.19
CA MET A 110 -1.97 -13.39 -5.69
C MET A 110 -0.72 -12.51 -5.79
N ALA A 111 -0.12 -12.20 -4.64
CA ALA A 111 1.11 -11.42 -4.57
C ALA A 111 2.35 -12.30 -4.66
N ILE A 112 2.34 -13.40 -3.89
CA ILE A 112 3.46 -14.34 -3.82
C ILE A 112 2.99 -15.72 -4.26
N LEU A 113 3.75 -16.31 -5.16
CA LEU A 113 3.69 -17.74 -5.45
C LEU A 113 5.05 -18.37 -5.21
N SER A 114 5.13 -19.24 -4.20
CA SER A 114 6.34 -19.96 -3.83
C SER A 114 6.28 -21.38 -4.40
N PRO A 115 7.32 -21.88 -5.08
CA PRO A 115 7.42 -23.30 -5.39
C PRO A 115 7.37 -24.16 -4.12
N THR A 116 6.85 -25.37 -4.26
CA THR A 116 6.83 -26.33 -3.15
C THR A 116 8.21 -26.94 -2.90
N ASN A 117 8.46 -27.30 -1.65
CA ASN A 117 9.73 -27.84 -1.19
C ASN A 117 9.58 -29.35 -0.96
N LYS A 118 10.34 -30.16 -1.71
CA LYS A 118 10.28 -31.63 -1.64
C LYS A 118 10.90 -32.19 -0.37
N ASP A 119 11.95 -31.53 0.10
CA ASP A 119 12.80 -32.00 1.19
C ASP A 119 12.57 -31.19 2.47
N GLY A 120 11.64 -30.24 2.43
CA GLY A 120 11.37 -29.27 3.48
C GLY A 120 10.35 -29.74 4.49
N GLY A 121 10.64 -29.48 5.77
CA GLY A 121 9.69 -29.66 6.87
C GLY A 121 8.81 -28.43 7.13
N TYR A 122 8.75 -27.45 6.21
CA TYR A 122 7.95 -26.25 6.42
C TYR A 122 6.45 -26.58 6.26
N PRO A 123 5.58 -26.14 7.19
CA PRO A 123 4.16 -26.47 7.16
C PRO A 123 3.51 -26.08 5.83
N GLY A 124 2.91 -27.06 5.15
CA GLY A 124 2.32 -26.84 3.85
C GLY A 124 3.33 -26.41 2.79
N ALA A 125 4.60 -26.79 2.84
CA ALA A 125 5.52 -26.57 1.72
C ALA A 125 5.60 -27.79 0.78
N ALA A 126 5.08 -28.95 1.19
CA ALA A 126 5.11 -30.15 0.37
C ALA A 126 4.17 -30.04 -0.86
N PRO A 127 4.56 -30.59 -2.03
CA PRO A 127 3.72 -30.61 -3.21
C PRO A 127 2.48 -31.48 -3.01
N VAL A 128 1.31 -30.98 -3.43
CA VAL A 128 0.05 -31.75 -3.46
C VAL A 128 -0.18 -32.28 -4.87
N LYS A 129 -0.22 -33.61 -5.01
CA LYS A 129 -0.39 -34.25 -6.33
C LYS A 129 -1.70 -33.83 -7.00
N GLY A 130 -1.59 -33.26 -8.21
CA GLY A 130 -2.73 -32.81 -9.00
C GLY A 130 -3.30 -31.45 -8.60
N GLY A 131 -2.70 -30.77 -7.62
CA GLY A 131 -3.00 -29.37 -7.30
C GLY A 131 -2.41 -28.41 -8.34
N ALA A 132 -2.99 -27.22 -8.45
CA ALA A 132 -2.40 -26.11 -9.20
C ALA A 132 -1.59 -25.21 -8.26
N TRP A 133 -2.28 -24.64 -7.29
CA TRP A 133 -1.73 -23.83 -6.22
C TRP A 133 -2.68 -23.84 -5.02
N ARG A 134 -2.20 -23.38 -3.87
CA ARG A 134 -3.00 -23.27 -2.64
C ARG A 134 -2.59 -22.08 -1.78
N ALA A 135 -3.57 -21.35 -1.29
CA ALA A 135 -3.35 -20.22 -0.40
C ALA A 135 -2.78 -20.70 0.94
N VAL A 136 -1.86 -19.91 1.48
CA VAL A 136 -1.22 -20.13 2.79
C VAL A 136 -1.06 -18.80 3.51
N THR A 137 -0.94 -18.86 4.83
CA THR A 137 -0.63 -17.70 5.68
C THR A 137 0.75 -17.12 5.37
N THR A 138 1.74 -17.96 5.03
CA THR A 138 3.09 -17.55 4.61
C THR A 138 3.81 -18.71 3.91
N CYS A 139 4.95 -18.45 3.26
CA CYS A 139 5.85 -19.45 2.67
C CYS A 139 7.23 -19.51 3.36
N ASP A 140 8.11 -20.42 2.92
CA ASP A 140 9.34 -20.84 3.61
C ASP A 140 10.58 -19.94 3.38
N TYR A 141 10.39 -18.75 2.78
CA TYR A 141 11.44 -17.75 2.51
C TYR A 141 12.68 -18.27 1.75
N LEU A 142 12.59 -19.45 1.12
CA LEU A 142 13.71 -20.04 0.37
C LEU A 142 13.68 -19.58 -1.08
N GLY A 143 12.53 -19.74 -1.74
CA GLY A 143 12.32 -19.32 -3.11
C GLY A 143 10.88 -18.87 -3.31
N PHE A 144 10.66 -17.62 -3.72
CA PHE A 144 9.31 -17.15 -4.03
C PHE A 144 9.28 -16.08 -5.10
N MET A 145 8.29 -16.19 -5.99
CA MET A 145 8.00 -15.19 -7.01
C MET A 145 7.05 -14.15 -6.44
N LEU A 146 7.46 -12.87 -6.44
CA LEU A 146 6.67 -11.74 -5.96
C LEU A 146 6.26 -10.86 -7.15
N LYS A 147 4.95 -10.56 -7.23
CA LYS A 147 4.38 -9.64 -8.23
C LYS A 147 4.79 -8.19 -7.92
N GLY A 148 5.29 -7.48 -8.92
CA GLY A 148 5.78 -6.10 -8.79
C GLY A 148 4.72 -5.12 -8.29
N ALA A 149 3.47 -5.26 -8.74
CA ALA A 149 2.36 -4.44 -8.24
C ALA A 149 2.14 -4.58 -6.73
N ALA A 150 2.25 -5.80 -6.19
CA ALA A 150 2.12 -6.05 -4.76
C ALA A 150 3.31 -5.48 -3.98
N LEU A 151 4.51 -5.55 -4.54
CA LEU A 151 5.71 -4.91 -3.98
C LEU A 151 5.58 -3.38 -3.94
N ASP A 152 5.07 -2.78 -5.01
CA ASP A 152 4.88 -1.32 -5.09
C ASP A 152 3.88 -0.81 -4.06
N GLU A 153 2.83 -1.59 -3.77
CA GLU A 153 1.79 -1.24 -2.80
C GLU A 153 2.20 -1.52 -1.34
N CYS A 154 2.76 -2.71 -1.07
CA CYS A 154 2.96 -3.20 0.30
C CYS A 154 4.40 -3.09 0.79
N GLY A 155 5.33 -2.73 -0.09
CA GLY A 155 6.76 -2.79 0.18
C GLY A 155 7.33 -4.20 0.11
N PHE A 156 8.49 -4.38 0.74
CA PHE A 156 9.25 -5.62 0.71
C PHE A 156 9.63 -6.09 2.12
N LEU A 157 10.51 -7.08 2.23
CA LEU A 157 11.03 -7.59 3.50
C LEU A 157 11.59 -6.44 4.33
N ASN A 158 11.27 -6.38 5.62
CA ASN A 158 11.84 -5.37 6.49
C ASN A 158 13.36 -5.60 6.68
N PRO A 159 14.22 -4.63 6.31
CA PRO A 159 15.67 -4.79 6.39
C PRO A 159 16.22 -4.87 7.82
N ASP A 160 15.41 -4.53 8.84
CA ASP A 160 15.81 -4.59 10.25
C ASP A 160 15.72 -6.02 10.83
N PHE A 161 15.11 -6.97 10.10
CA PHE A 161 15.02 -8.36 10.54
C PHE A 161 16.40 -9.04 10.55
N LYS A 162 16.94 -9.24 11.76
CA LYS A 162 18.15 -10.04 11.97
C LYS A 162 17.86 -11.52 11.74
N TYR A 163 18.79 -12.22 11.12
CA TYR A 163 18.69 -13.67 10.86
C TYR A 163 17.50 -14.10 9.99
N CYS A 164 16.80 -13.17 9.34
CA CYS A 164 15.69 -13.37 8.38
C CYS A 164 14.41 -14.05 8.91
N TRP A 165 14.45 -14.75 10.04
CA TRP A 165 13.29 -15.46 10.57
C TRP A 165 12.22 -14.46 11.01
N GLY A 166 10.99 -14.64 10.50
CA GLY A 166 9.88 -13.70 10.68
C GLY A 166 9.75 -12.64 9.58
N ALA A 167 10.77 -12.40 8.75
CA ALA A 167 10.71 -11.38 7.70
C ALA A 167 9.64 -11.69 6.65
N ILE A 168 9.53 -12.97 6.24
CA ILE A 168 8.47 -13.41 5.30
C ILE A 168 7.09 -13.39 5.95
N HIS A 169 6.99 -13.67 7.26
CA HIS A 169 5.74 -13.63 8.00
C HIS A 169 5.20 -12.20 8.07
N GLU A 170 6.07 -11.23 8.35
CA GLU A 170 5.71 -9.82 8.37
C GLU A 170 5.31 -9.32 6.97
N LEU A 171 6.04 -9.73 5.93
CA LEU A 171 5.69 -9.41 4.54
C LEU A 171 4.34 -10.01 4.16
N ALA A 172 4.07 -11.27 4.51
CA ALA A 172 2.80 -11.93 4.26
C ALA A 172 1.64 -11.18 4.96
N TYR A 173 1.83 -10.78 6.22
CA TYR A 173 0.83 -9.97 6.92
C TYR A 173 0.58 -8.62 6.25
N LYS A 174 1.64 -7.91 5.82
CA LYS A 174 1.51 -6.65 5.06
C LYS A 174 0.71 -6.86 3.78
N LEU A 175 1.02 -7.91 3.01
CA LEU A 175 0.30 -8.27 1.79
C LEU A 175 -1.18 -8.59 2.08
N ASN A 176 -1.45 -9.48 3.02
CA ASN A 176 -2.81 -9.87 3.40
C ASN A 176 -3.65 -8.69 3.87
N SER A 177 -3.04 -7.79 4.64
CA SER A 177 -3.64 -6.53 5.08
C SER A 177 -4.08 -5.60 3.94
N HIS A 178 -3.49 -5.72 2.76
CA HIS A 178 -3.79 -4.90 1.57
C HIS A 178 -4.57 -5.69 0.50
N GLY A 179 -5.20 -6.80 0.86
CA GLY A 179 -6.05 -7.55 -0.08
C GLY A 179 -5.27 -8.49 -1.00
N TRP A 180 -3.98 -8.72 -0.74
CA TRP A 180 -3.14 -9.65 -1.49
C TRP A 180 -2.96 -10.97 -0.74
N PHE A 181 -2.77 -12.08 -1.45
CA PHE A 181 -2.52 -13.37 -0.81
C PHE A 181 -1.22 -14.05 -1.23
N VAL A 182 -0.79 -14.99 -0.38
CA VAL A 182 0.41 -15.80 -0.55
C VAL A 182 -0.03 -17.24 -0.83
N ALA A 183 0.65 -17.90 -1.77
CA ALA A 183 0.33 -19.26 -2.16
C ALA A 183 1.60 -20.10 -2.40
N TYR A 184 1.42 -21.41 -2.29
CA TYR A 184 2.35 -22.39 -2.83
C TYR A 184 1.90 -22.89 -4.20
N SER A 185 2.85 -23.13 -5.10
CA SER A 185 2.63 -23.82 -6.38
C SER A 185 2.81 -25.32 -6.19
N ASP A 186 1.79 -26.10 -6.56
CA ASP A 186 1.87 -27.56 -6.59
C ASP A 186 2.41 -28.07 -7.95
N GLN A 187 2.66 -27.17 -8.91
CA GLN A 187 3.23 -27.47 -10.22
C GLN A 187 4.76 -27.32 -10.26
N VAL A 188 5.28 -26.33 -9.55
CA VAL A 188 6.72 -26.07 -9.46
C VAL A 188 7.21 -26.48 -8.09
N SER A 189 8.30 -27.24 -8.06
CA SER A 189 8.94 -27.64 -6.82
C SER A 189 10.46 -27.59 -6.90
N TYR A 190 11.11 -27.53 -5.74
CA TYR A 190 12.57 -27.62 -5.61
C TYR A 190 12.99 -28.58 -4.50
N GLY A 191 14.20 -29.10 -4.62
CA GLY A 191 14.99 -29.66 -3.53
C GLY A 191 15.85 -28.59 -2.85
N HIS A 192 16.12 -28.76 -1.56
CA HIS A 192 16.89 -27.82 -0.75
C HIS A 192 18.14 -28.49 -0.18
N LEU A 193 19.32 -28.03 -0.59
CA LEU A 193 20.58 -28.70 -0.23
C LEU A 193 20.96 -28.52 1.25
N GLY A 194 20.51 -27.44 1.89
CA GLY A 194 20.60 -27.20 3.33
C GLY A 194 22.01 -27.01 3.92
N GLY A 195 22.10 -26.34 5.08
CA GLY A 195 23.34 -26.25 5.87
C GLY A 195 24.47 -25.42 5.25
N THR A 196 24.15 -24.52 4.33
CA THR A 196 25.11 -23.91 3.40
C THR A 196 25.65 -22.56 3.82
N THR A 197 25.05 -21.90 4.83
CA THR A 197 25.31 -20.49 5.15
C THR A 197 25.90 -20.30 6.55
N TYR A 198 25.21 -20.78 7.59
CA TYR A 198 25.61 -20.64 8.99
C TYR A 198 26.09 -21.98 9.54
N GLY A 199 27.27 -22.00 10.16
CA GLY A 199 27.90 -23.22 10.66
C GLY A 199 28.59 -24.05 9.60
N ALA A 200 28.81 -23.48 8.40
CA ALA A 200 29.56 -24.14 7.33
C ALA A 200 31.05 -24.25 7.72
N LYS A 201 31.63 -25.44 7.57
CA LYS A 201 33.04 -25.70 7.89
C LYS A 201 33.96 -24.75 7.11
N GLY A 202 34.97 -24.19 7.78
CA GLY A 202 35.95 -23.30 7.15
C GLY A 202 35.43 -21.90 6.81
N THR A 203 34.33 -21.46 7.45
CA THR A 203 33.82 -20.09 7.34
C THR A 203 33.81 -19.42 8.70
N ASN A 204 34.01 -18.10 8.74
CA ASN A 204 33.89 -17.33 9.98
C ASN A 204 32.40 -17.03 10.31
N THR A 205 31.60 -18.07 10.57
CA THR A 205 30.17 -17.97 10.90
C THR A 205 29.84 -18.62 12.24
N ILE A 206 28.76 -18.15 12.89
CA ILE A 206 28.23 -18.80 14.09
C ILE A 206 27.68 -20.21 13.77
N SER A 207 27.65 -21.11 14.76
CA SER A 207 27.11 -22.45 14.57
C SER A 207 25.62 -22.42 14.17
N ARG A 208 25.16 -23.47 13.49
CA ARG A 208 23.75 -23.58 13.06
C ARG A 208 22.78 -23.56 14.24
N GLU A 209 23.14 -24.24 15.33
CA GLU A 209 22.36 -24.26 16.57
C GLU A 209 22.27 -22.87 17.20
N GLU A 210 23.38 -22.15 17.28
CA GLU A 210 23.41 -20.79 17.83
C GLU A 210 22.65 -19.81 16.94
N TYR A 211 22.77 -19.93 15.62
CA TYR A 211 21.96 -19.18 14.67
C TYR A 211 20.47 -19.42 14.88
N GLN A 212 20.03 -20.68 14.94
CA GLN A 212 18.62 -21.02 15.14
C GLN A 212 18.09 -20.48 16.48
N ARG A 213 18.89 -20.61 17.55
CA ARG A 213 18.54 -20.05 18.86
C ARG A 213 18.36 -18.53 18.78
N ARG A 214 19.31 -17.80 18.18
CA ARG A 214 19.23 -16.33 18.03
C ARG A 214 18.07 -15.91 17.13
N ALA A 215 17.88 -16.60 16.00
CA ALA A 215 16.83 -16.29 15.03
C ALA A 215 15.43 -16.48 15.64
N LYS A 216 15.19 -17.59 16.36
CA LYS A 216 13.94 -17.83 17.09
C LYS A 216 13.66 -16.74 18.12
N ARG A 217 14.66 -16.43 18.96
CA ARG A 217 14.51 -15.43 20.01
C ARG A 217 14.21 -14.06 19.42
N PHE A 218 14.98 -13.66 18.40
CA PHE A 218 14.75 -12.41 17.69
C PHE A 218 13.35 -12.33 17.09
N ALA A 219 12.93 -13.34 16.32
CA ALA A 219 11.61 -13.34 15.69
C ALA A 219 10.48 -13.26 16.72
N TYR A 220 10.57 -14.02 17.82
CA TYR A 220 9.58 -13.98 18.90
C TYR A 220 9.50 -12.61 19.56
N ASP A 221 10.64 -12.08 20.02
CA ASP A 221 10.69 -10.80 20.73
C ASP A 221 10.27 -9.65 19.79
N TYR A 222 10.75 -9.65 18.54
CA TYR A 222 10.37 -8.66 17.54
C TYR A 222 8.87 -8.64 17.27
N MET A 223 8.26 -9.79 16.94
CA MET A 223 6.83 -9.82 16.63
C MET A 223 5.99 -9.35 17.82
N ARG A 224 6.37 -9.77 19.02
CA ARG A 224 5.71 -9.35 20.26
C ARG A 224 5.85 -7.84 20.52
N GLU A 225 7.04 -7.30 20.38
CA GLU A 225 7.34 -5.88 20.66
C GLU A 225 6.69 -4.94 19.65
N HIS A 226 6.56 -5.37 18.39
CA HIS A 226 6.04 -4.53 17.31
C HIS A 226 4.55 -4.75 17.02
N TYR A 227 4.02 -5.95 17.22
CA TYR A 227 2.64 -6.32 16.87
C TYR A 227 1.81 -6.81 18.07
N GLY A 228 2.41 -6.90 19.26
CA GLY A 228 1.78 -7.34 20.50
C GLY A 228 1.81 -8.85 20.72
N ASP A 229 1.42 -9.29 21.92
CA ASP A 229 1.44 -10.70 22.32
C ASP A 229 0.55 -11.61 21.45
N ASN A 230 -0.50 -11.06 20.82
CA ASN A 230 -1.44 -11.80 19.96
C ASN A 230 -1.22 -11.51 18.46
N TRP A 231 0.02 -11.19 18.05
CA TRP A 231 0.34 -10.89 16.65
C TRP A 231 -0.08 -12.01 15.68
N ASP A 232 -0.03 -13.28 16.11
CA ASP A 232 -0.39 -14.44 15.31
C ASP A 232 -1.88 -14.45 14.96
N GLU A 233 -2.75 -14.11 15.92
CA GLU A 233 -4.20 -13.95 15.66
C GLU A 233 -4.47 -12.77 14.72
N LEU A 234 -3.77 -11.65 14.92
CA LEU A 234 -3.84 -10.49 14.03
C LEU A 234 -3.47 -10.87 12.60
N PHE A 235 -2.40 -11.65 12.43
CA PHE A 235 -1.89 -12.05 11.12
C PHE A 235 -2.82 -13.08 10.48
N TRP A 236 -3.32 -14.05 11.25
CA TRP A 236 -4.32 -15.02 10.82
C TRP A 236 -5.59 -14.34 10.29
N ASN A 237 -6.14 -13.37 11.04
CA ASN A 237 -7.34 -12.66 10.64
C ASN A 237 -7.17 -11.90 9.32
N ALA A 238 -5.97 -11.37 9.05
CA ALA A 238 -5.67 -10.74 7.77
C ALA A 238 -5.63 -11.76 6.61
N ALA A 239 -5.13 -12.98 6.87
CA ALA A 239 -5.04 -14.03 5.86
C ALA A 239 -6.36 -14.78 5.63
N LEU A 240 -7.25 -14.82 6.64
CA LEU A 240 -8.49 -15.59 6.65
C LEU A 240 -9.39 -15.40 5.41
N PRO A 241 -9.58 -14.18 4.85
CA PRO A 241 -10.41 -13.98 3.66
C PRO A 241 -9.96 -14.77 2.42
N PHE A 242 -8.71 -15.23 2.38
CA PHE A 242 -8.14 -15.98 1.25
C PHE A 242 -8.18 -17.50 1.45
N GLY A 243 -8.81 -17.97 2.53
CA GLY A 243 -9.00 -19.39 2.82
C GLY A 243 -7.72 -20.22 2.98
N PRO A 244 -6.68 -19.75 3.71
CA PRO A 244 -5.51 -20.58 3.98
C PRO A 244 -5.91 -21.83 4.79
N ALA A 245 -5.39 -22.99 4.40
CA ALA A 245 -5.77 -24.27 5.02
C ALA A 245 -5.16 -24.52 6.41
N VAL A 246 -4.01 -23.88 6.70
CA VAL A 246 -3.23 -24.09 7.93
C VAL A 246 -2.81 -22.73 8.49
N ASP A 247 -3.03 -22.53 9.79
CA ASP A 247 -2.53 -21.36 10.50
C ASP A 247 -1.06 -21.57 10.88
N THR A 248 -0.17 -21.27 9.95
CA THR A 248 1.27 -21.37 10.21
C THR A 248 1.78 -20.25 11.11
N PHE A 249 1.04 -19.15 11.31
CA PHE A 249 1.47 -18.08 12.22
C PHE A 249 1.47 -18.57 13.67
N ALA A 250 0.39 -19.21 14.10
CA ALA A 250 0.31 -19.81 15.43
C ALA A 250 1.36 -20.90 15.66
N GLU A 251 1.66 -21.71 14.64
CA GLU A 251 2.73 -22.72 14.71
C GLU A 251 4.12 -22.08 14.88
N HIS A 252 4.42 -21.02 14.12
CA HIS A 252 5.69 -20.32 14.23
C HIS A 252 5.84 -19.61 15.57
N LYS A 253 4.79 -19.00 16.12
CA LYS A 253 4.81 -18.43 17.47
C LYS A 253 5.23 -19.46 18.51
N ARG A 254 4.64 -20.66 18.49
CA ARG A 254 5.01 -21.77 19.40
C ARG A 254 6.45 -22.24 19.15
N TYR A 255 6.85 -22.39 17.89
CA TYR A 255 8.19 -22.84 17.53
C TYR A 255 9.30 -21.86 17.92
N TRP A 256 9.04 -20.56 17.82
CA TRP A 256 9.97 -19.52 18.25
C TRP A 256 10.01 -19.38 19.77
N ALA A 257 8.85 -19.52 20.44
CA ALA A 257 8.76 -19.57 21.91
C ALA A 257 9.61 -20.71 22.49
N SER A 258 9.80 -21.81 21.74
CA SER A 258 10.63 -22.95 22.14
C SER A 258 12.11 -22.62 22.37
N ALA A 259 12.58 -21.41 22.04
CA ALA A 259 13.95 -20.99 22.30
C ALA A 259 14.16 -20.39 23.70
N PHE A 260 13.10 -20.30 24.50
CA PHE A 260 13.09 -19.72 25.84
C PHE A 260 12.73 -20.78 26.89
N THR A 261 13.22 -20.60 28.12
CA THR A 261 12.73 -21.35 29.27
C THR A 261 11.36 -20.84 29.72
N SER A 262 10.67 -21.60 30.57
CA SER A 262 9.39 -21.17 31.15
C SER A 262 9.55 -19.89 31.97
N GLU A 263 10.66 -19.70 32.69
CA GLU A 263 10.96 -18.47 33.42
C GLU A 263 11.15 -17.29 32.47
N GLU A 264 11.95 -17.46 31.40
CA GLU A 264 12.19 -16.42 30.41
C GLU A 264 10.91 -16.00 29.66
N LEU A 265 9.98 -16.93 29.44
CA LEU A 265 8.66 -16.62 28.86
C LEU A 265 7.76 -15.92 29.88
N ALA A 266 7.79 -16.31 31.16
CA ALA A 266 7.04 -15.65 32.22
C ALA A 266 7.54 -14.21 32.43
N GLU A 267 8.85 -13.98 32.43
CA GLU A 267 9.45 -12.64 32.44
C GLU A 267 9.02 -11.83 31.22
N ARG A 268 8.95 -12.44 30.03
CA ARG A 268 8.43 -11.77 28.82
C ARG A 268 6.95 -11.46 28.90
N GLY A 269 6.13 -12.31 29.51
CA GLY A 269 4.72 -12.02 29.79
C GLY A 269 4.54 -10.94 30.85
N ALA A 270 5.50 -10.79 31.78
CA ALA A 270 5.51 -9.74 32.80
C ALA A 270 6.12 -8.41 32.32
N THR A 271 7.00 -8.44 31.32
CA THR A 271 7.71 -7.28 30.74
C THR A 271 7.21 -6.85 29.37
N ALA A 272 6.44 -7.70 28.66
CA ALA A 272 5.50 -7.22 27.64
C ALA A 272 4.72 -6.13 28.33
N GLN A 273 4.80 -4.89 27.85
CA GLN A 273 3.83 -3.92 28.33
C GLN A 273 2.47 -4.46 27.92
N PRO A 274 1.63 -4.93 28.87
CA PRO A 274 0.25 -5.24 28.57
C PRO A 274 -0.53 -3.93 28.33
N VAL A 275 0.13 -2.80 28.54
CA VAL A 275 -0.46 -1.48 28.73
C VAL A 275 -1.04 -0.93 27.42
N ALA A 276 -0.57 -1.30 26.25
CA ALA A 276 -1.05 -0.71 25.01
C ALA A 276 -2.44 -1.22 24.60
N THR A 277 -2.54 -2.54 24.41
CA THR A 277 -3.75 -3.20 23.89
C THR A 277 -4.76 -3.46 25.00
N GLU A 278 -4.32 -3.79 26.22
CA GLU A 278 -5.23 -4.00 27.36
C GLU A 278 -5.77 -2.66 27.88
N ARG A 279 -4.98 -1.57 27.90
CA ARG A 279 -5.49 -0.23 28.29
C ARG A 279 -6.32 0.38 27.16
N ALA A 280 -5.93 0.23 25.89
CA ALA A 280 -6.81 0.62 24.77
C ALA A 280 -8.11 -0.18 24.83
N ARG A 281 -8.06 -1.50 25.01
CA ARG A 281 -9.27 -2.33 25.19
C ARG A 281 -10.06 -1.94 26.43
N LYS A 282 -9.44 -1.67 27.58
CA LYS A 282 -10.12 -1.22 28.81
C LYS A 282 -10.73 0.18 28.68
N LEU A 283 -10.06 1.11 28.01
CA LEU A 283 -10.58 2.44 27.72
C LEU A 283 -11.73 2.40 26.69
N ILE A 284 -11.66 1.48 25.72
CA ILE A 284 -12.73 1.23 24.74
C ILE A 284 -13.91 0.47 25.37
N ALA A 285 -13.64 -0.45 26.32
CA ALA A 285 -14.64 -1.32 26.95
C ALA A 285 -15.25 -0.78 28.26
N ALA A 286 -14.69 0.29 28.83
CA ALA A 286 -15.31 0.96 29.98
C ALA A 286 -16.57 1.68 29.49
N ASP A 287 -17.75 1.18 29.90
CA ASP A 287 -19.12 1.65 29.57
C ASP A 287 -19.32 3.19 29.63
N GLY A 288 -18.80 3.93 28.64
CA GLY A 288 -19.05 5.34 28.41
C GLY A 288 -18.48 6.34 29.44
N ALA A 289 -17.62 5.93 30.38
CA ALA A 289 -17.20 6.76 31.50
C ALA A 289 -15.88 7.55 31.31
N GLU A 290 -14.94 7.10 30.46
CA GLU A 290 -13.68 7.79 30.21
C GLU A 290 -13.49 8.14 28.72
N LEU A 291 -12.99 9.36 28.44
CA LEU A 291 -12.69 9.83 27.08
C LEU A 291 -11.48 9.08 26.50
N VAL A 292 -11.64 8.46 25.32
CA VAL A 292 -10.59 7.82 24.55
C VAL A 292 -9.88 8.87 23.68
N LYS A 293 -8.59 9.09 23.91
CA LYS A 293 -7.81 10.15 23.26
C LYS A 293 -6.54 9.59 22.62
N LEU A 294 -6.28 9.87 21.34
CA LEU A 294 -5.11 9.40 20.61
C LEU A 294 -4.12 10.54 20.32
N HIS A 295 -2.85 10.33 20.65
CA HIS A 295 -1.75 11.22 20.29
C HIS A 295 -0.92 10.53 19.21
N LEU A 296 -1.14 10.91 17.95
CA LEU A 296 -0.53 10.27 16.78
C LEU A 296 0.78 10.98 16.41
N GLY A 297 1.80 10.20 16.07
CA GLY A 297 3.14 10.73 15.80
C GLY A 297 3.79 11.31 17.06
N CYS A 298 3.60 10.62 18.19
CA CYS A 298 3.92 11.20 19.49
C CYS A 298 5.41 11.50 19.72
N GLY A 299 6.31 10.88 18.95
CA GLY A 299 7.74 11.02 19.17
C GLY A 299 8.13 10.74 20.63
N PRO A 300 9.15 11.43 21.16
CA PRO A 300 9.55 11.30 22.56
C PRO A 300 8.58 11.97 23.54
N GLU A 301 7.67 12.83 23.09
CA GLU A 301 6.76 13.60 23.95
C GLU A 301 5.47 12.84 24.25
N LYS A 302 5.45 12.02 25.31
CA LYS A 302 4.24 11.30 25.72
C LYS A 302 3.24 12.21 26.44
N ARG A 303 1.95 12.04 26.10
CA ARG A 303 0.84 12.74 26.75
C ARG A 303 0.17 11.84 27.77
N ALA A 304 0.15 12.27 29.03
CA ALA A 304 -0.52 11.55 30.11
C ALA A 304 -2.03 11.50 29.88
N GLY A 305 -2.63 10.31 29.99
CA GLY A 305 -4.06 10.10 29.76
C GLY A 305 -4.47 10.09 28.28
N TRP A 306 -3.50 9.94 27.37
CA TRP A 306 -3.69 9.69 25.94
C TRP A 306 -3.06 8.35 25.57
N ILE A 307 -3.54 7.72 24.50
CA ILE A 307 -2.87 6.59 23.86
C ILE A 307 -1.92 7.16 22.82
N ASN A 308 -0.62 6.99 23.05
CA ASN A 308 0.44 7.53 22.22
C ASN A 308 0.79 6.52 21.12
N VAL A 309 0.67 6.92 19.86
CA VAL A 309 0.91 6.08 18.69
C VAL A 309 2.10 6.64 17.90
N ASP A 310 3.02 5.77 17.50
CA ASP A 310 4.13 6.14 16.62
C ASP A 310 4.56 4.96 15.74
N THR A 311 5.15 5.23 14.59
CA THR A 311 5.78 4.18 13.76
C THR A 311 7.11 3.69 14.35
N GLN A 312 7.75 4.48 15.21
CA GLN A 312 9.07 4.19 15.73
C GLN A 312 9.02 3.57 17.12
N ALA A 313 9.37 2.30 17.23
CA ALA A 313 9.47 1.62 18.52
C ALA A 313 10.50 2.30 19.47
N ALA A 314 11.54 2.94 18.93
CA ALA A 314 12.59 3.60 19.70
C ALA A 314 12.07 4.73 20.62
N VAL A 315 10.99 5.41 20.23
CA VAL A 315 10.36 6.45 21.07
C VAL A 315 9.38 5.86 22.09
N ARG A 316 9.29 4.52 22.18
CA ARG A 316 8.47 3.75 23.12
C ARG A 316 7.01 4.25 23.19
N PRO A 317 6.28 4.32 22.07
CA PRO A 317 4.85 4.64 22.08
C PRO A 317 4.05 3.58 22.83
N ASP A 318 2.81 3.90 23.19
CA ASP A 318 1.88 2.87 23.64
C ASP A 318 1.65 1.90 22.48
N ILE A 319 1.38 2.40 21.27
CA ILE A 319 1.14 1.56 20.08
C ILE A 319 2.18 1.87 18.99
N VAL A 320 2.87 0.83 18.50
CA VAL A 320 3.73 0.92 17.31
C VAL A 320 2.88 0.65 16.07
N SER A 321 2.52 1.69 15.32
CA SER A 321 1.68 1.54 14.12
C SER A 321 1.77 2.72 13.17
N SER A 322 1.37 2.50 11.92
CA SER A 322 1.13 3.60 10.97
C SER A 322 -0.13 4.36 11.37
N VAL A 323 -0.13 5.66 11.13
CA VAL A 323 -1.26 6.54 11.47
C VAL A 323 -2.35 6.55 10.41
N ASP A 324 -2.07 6.01 9.22
CA ASP A 324 -3.02 5.93 8.10
C ASP A 324 -3.86 4.64 8.08
N ARG A 325 -3.57 3.69 8.99
CA ARG A 325 -4.34 2.46 9.19
C ARG A 325 -4.16 1.92 10.60
N LEU A 326 -5.22 2.01 11.41
CA LEU A 326 -5.28 1.72 12.84
C LEU A 326 -6.40 0.70 13.15
N PRO A 327 -6.28 -0.55 12.65
CA PRO A 327 -7.34 -1.54 12.72
C PRO A 327 -7.63 -2.06 14.14
N MET A 328 -6.74 -1.79 15.09
CA MET A 328 -6.93 -2.14 16.50
C MET A 328 -8.02 -1.30 17.19
N PHE A 329 -8.44 -0.19 16.57
CA PHE A 329 -9.53 0.65 17.07
C PHE A 329 -10.79 0.45 16.23
N PRO A 330 -11.94 0.15 16.86
CA PRO A 330 -13.22 0.09 16.18
C PRO A 330 -13.64 1.41 15.54
N ASP A 331 -14.60 1.35 14.63
CA ASP A 331 -15.25 2.54 14.11
C ASP A 331 -15.90 3.33 15.25
N ALA A 332 -15.83 4.66 15.19
CA ALA A 332 -16.46 5.56 16.14
C ALA A 332 -16.15 5.22 17.62
N SER A 333 -14.91 4.84 17.92
CA SER A 333 -14.47 4.50 19.28
C SER A 333 -13.63 5.58 19.97
N VAL A 334 -13.20 6.62 19.24
CA VAL A 334 -12.24 7.63 19.74
C VAL A 334 -12.93 8.98 19.94
N ASP A 335 -12.70 9.65 21.07
CA ASP A 335 -13.28 10.96 21.37
C ASP A 335 -12.43 12.11 20.79
N VAL A 336 -11.11 12.00 20.92
CA VAL A 336 -10.17 13.04 20.47
C VAL A 336 -8.94 12.44 19.80
N ILE A 337 -8.51 13.02 18.69
CA ILE A 337 -7.23 12.75 18.03
C ILE A 337 -6.41 14.04 18.03
N GLU A 338 -5.13 13.94 18.36
CA GLU A 338 -4.16 15.03 18.19
C GLU A 338 -2.94 14.51 17.41
N ALA A 339 -2.54 15.28 16.40
CA ALA A 339 -1.30 15.07 15.66
C ALA A 339 -0.55 16.41 15.52
N CYS A 340 0.67 16.47 16.03
CA CYS A 340 1.51 17.66 16.02
C CYS A 340 2.81 17.34 15.28
N HIS A 341 3.13 18.11 14.25
CA HIS A 341 4.33 17.93 13.42
C HIS A 341 4.49 16.50 12.87
N LEU A 342 3.37 15.94 12.41
CA LEU A 342 3.28 14.60 11.82
C LEU A 342 2.80 14.69 10.36
N PHE A 343 1.80 15.52 10.10
CA PHE A 343 1.01 15.47 8.88
C PHE A 343 1.79 15.93 7.64
N GLU A 344 2.80 16.77 7.81
CA GLU A 344 3.76 17.19 6.79
C GLU A 344 4.74 16.09 6.37
N HIS A 345 4.92 15.06 7.21
CA HIS A 345 5.76 13.89 6.90
C HIS A 345 5.04 12.83 6.06
N LEU A 346 3.75 13.02 5.78
CA LEU A 346 2.96 12.14 4.93
C LEU A 346 3.00 12.64 3.47
N THR A 347 3.05 11.72 2.51
CA THR A 347 2.72 12.06 1.12
C THR A 347 1.25 12.49 1.04
N TYR A 348 0.86 13.13 -0.06
CA TYR A 348 -0.55 13.53 -0.24
C TYR A 348 -1.51 12.34 -0.07
N ASP A 349 -1.22 11.19 -0.68
CA ASP A 349 -2.07 9.99 -0.57
C ASP A 349 -2.08 9.39 0.83
N GLU A 350 -0.93 9.34 1.52
CA GLU A 350 -0.82 8.92 2.92
C GLU A 350 -1.67 9.82 3.82
N ALA A 351 -1.63 11.13 3.60
CA ALA A 351 -2.41 12.11 4.33
C ALA A 351 -3.92 11.94 4.10
N LEU A 352 -4.36 11.70 2.87
CA LEU A 352 -5.77 11.43 2.56
C LEU A 352 -6.28 10.14 3.23
N ARG A 353 -5.47 9.06 3.22
CA ARG A 353 -5.80 7.83 3.95
C ARG A 353 -5.88 8.07 5.45
N ALA A 354 -4.92 8.81 6.01
CA ALA A 354 -4.92 9.19 7.42
C ALA A 354 -6.19 9.97 7.79
N LEU A 355 -6.60 10.97 7.01
CA LEU A 355 -7.85 11.71 7.29
C LEU A 355 -9.09 10.81 7.27
N ARG A 356 -9.19 9.87 6.32
CA ARG A 356 -10.29 8.90 6.27
C ARG A 356 -10.27 7.97 7.48
N GLU A 357 -9.09 7.49 7.86
CA GLU A 357 -8.93 6.62 9.01
C GLU A 357 -9.27 7.34 10.31
N TRP A 358 -8.77 8.57 10.51
CA TRP A 358 -9.07 9.37 11.70
C TRP A 358 -10.55 9.72 11.78
N SER A 359 -11.17 10.00 10.63
CA SER A 359 -12.61 10.15 10.53
C SER A 359 -13.34 8.86 10.91
N ARG A 360 -12.92 7.68 10.43
CA ARG A 360 -13.50 6.38 10.82
C ARG A 360 -13.46 6.17 12.34
N LEU A 361 -12.30 6.42 12.94
CA LEU A 361 -12.05 6.23 14.37
C LEU A 361 -12.85 7.16 15.28
N LEU A 362 -12.96 8.43 14.91
CA LEU A 362 -13.61 9.42 15.76
C LEU A 362 -15.09 9.11 15.94
N LYS A 363 -15.60 9.29 17.16
CA LYS A 363 -17.03 9.32 17.43
C LYS A 363 -17.67 10.49 16.68
N PRO A 364 -18.95 10.39 16.32
CA PRO A 364 -19.77 11.56 16.03
C PRO A 364 -19.52 12.73 16.97
N GLY A 365 -19.16 13.90 16.45
CA GLY A 365 -18.82 15.07 17.28
C GLY A 365 -17.44 15.02 17.95
N GLY A 366 -16.67 13.96 17.72
CA GLY A 366 -15.29 13.84 18.18
C GLY A 366 -14.37 14.85 17.50
N GLU A 367 -13.25 15.14 18.14
CA GLU A 367 -12.39 16.27 17.77
C GLU A 367 -11.03 15.80 17.23
N LEU A 368 -10.58 16.45 16.15
CA LEU A 368 -9.24 16.31 15.59
C LEU A 368 -8.48 17.63 15.78
N TYR A 369 -7.31 17.56 16.38
CA TYR A 369 -6.38 18.67 16.53
C TYR A 369 -5.15 18.44 15.67
N LEU A 370 -4.84 19.38 14.77
CA LEU A 370 -3.64 19.35 13.94
C LEU A 370 -2.79 20.59 14.16
N GLU A 371 -1.48 20.42 14.29
CA GLU A 371 -0.48 21.50 14.32
C GLU A 371 0.68 21.12 13.39
N LEU A 372 1.02 21.97 12.42
CA LEU A 372 2.00 21.69 11.37
C LEU A 372 2.47 23.00 10.69
N PRO A 373 3.55 22.97 9.89
CA PRO A 373 3.97 24.12 9.08
C PRO A 373 2.87 24.58 8.12
N ASP A 374 2.61 25.88 8.07
CA ASP A 374 1.78 26.51 7.05
C ASP A 374 2.66 26.83 5.84
N LEU A 375 2.44 26.15 4.72
CA LEU A 375 3.25 26.30 3.51
C LEU A 375 3.29 27.76 3.03
N GLU A 376 2.18 28.49 3.11
CA GLU A 376 2.13 29.89 2.70
C GLU A 376 2.96 30.77 3.63
N ALA A 377 2.90 30.51 4.94
CA ALA A 377 3.74 31.21 5.91
C ALA A 377 5.21 30.88 5.70
N CYS A 378 5.57 29.62 5.44
CA CYS A 378 6.93 29.20 5.15
C CYS A 378 7.52 29.95 3.94
N ILE A 379 6.75 30.06 2.84
CA ILE A 379 7.16 30.81 1.64
C ILE A 379 7.37 32.30 1.97
N ARG A 380 6.47 32.90 2.76
CA ARG A 380 6.55 34.32 3.15
C ARG A 380 7.76 34.65 4.01
N ILE A 381 8.23 33.72 4.85
CA ILE A 381 9.38 33.92 5.74
C ILE A 381 10.71 33.43 5.13
N LEU A 382 10.68 32.83 3.94
CA LEU A 382 11.85 32.28 3.27
C LEU A 382 12.96 33.33 3.12
N GLY A 383 14.16 33.02 3.62
CA GLY A 383 15.32 33.91 3.59
C GLY A 383 15.33 34.97 4.70
N ARG A 384 14.31 35.05 5.55
CA ARG A 384 14.11 36.18 6.50
C ARG A 384 14.40 35.82 7.96
N HIS A 385 14.24 34.56 8.34
CA HIS A 385 14.38 34.11 9.72
C HIS A 385 15.24 32.85 9.78
N ARG A 386 16.11 32.79 10.78
CA ARG A 386 16.98 31.64 11.05
C ARG A 386 16.73 31.10 12.45
N ASP A 387 16.90 29.80 12.63
CA ASP A 387 16.89 29.18 13.96
C ASP A 387 18.21 29.46 14.72
N ASP A 388 18.34 28.88 15.91
CA ASP A 388 19.52 28.99 16.77
C ASP A 388 20.78 28.37 16.16
N GLN A 389 20.62 27.47 15.19
CA GLN A 389 21.70 26.84 14.44
C GLN A 389 22.00 27.54 13.12
N GLY A 390 21.30 28.64 12.82
CA GLY A 390 21.50 29.44 11.63
C GLY A 390 20.82 28.89 10.38
N PHE A 391 19.98 27.87 10.49
CA PHE A 391 19.21 27.33 9.36
C PHE A 391 17.98 28.18 9.08
N ASP A 392 17.62 28.30 7.79
CA ASP A 392 16.45 29.08 7.38
C ASP A 392 15.15 28.39 7.83
N VAL A 393 14.36 29.11 8.62
CA VAL A 393 13.14 28.58 9.25
C VAL A 393 12.05 28.28 8.21
N GLY A 394 12.02 29.03 7.10
CA GLY A 394 11.12 28.78 5.98
C GLY A 394 11.49 27.50 5.22
N LEU A 395 12.78 27.30 4.91
CA LEU A 395 13.27 26.06 4.30
C LEU A 395 13.02 24.85 5.20
N ILE A 396 13.23 24.96 6.51
CA ILE A 396 12.90 23.89 7.47
C ILE A 396 11.42 23.53 7.40
N GLY A 397 10.52 24.52 7.33
CA GLY A 397 9.09 24.25 7.22
C GLY A 397 8.70 23.55 5.91
N ILE A 398 9.41 23.81 4.80
CA ILE A 398 9.10 23.25 3.48
C ILE A 398 9.69 21.86 3.29
N PHE A 399 10.96 21.67 3.64
CA PHE A 399 11.73 20.46 3.32
C PHE A 399 12.01 19.58 4.53
N GLY A 400 11.68 20.07 5.73
CA GLY A 400 12.04 19.44 6.96
C GLY A 400 13.41 19.88 7.48
N TRP A 401 13.78 19.37 8.64
CA TRP A 401 15.02 19.79 9.30
C TRP A 401 16.25 19.21 8.57
N PRO A 402 17.24 20.05 8.20
CA PRO A 402 18.44 19.60 7.49
C PRO A 402 19.14 18.43 8.23
N PRO A 403 19.75 17.49 7.50
CA PRO A 403 20.11 16.19 8.05
C PRO A 403 21.18 16.28 9.15
N ALA A 404 20.78 15.99 10.39
CA ALA A 404 21.56 15.09 11.25
C ALA A 404 21.01 13.66 11.07
N ILE A 405 21.01 13.15 9.83
CA ILE A 405 20.67 11.75 9.51
C ILE A 405 21.50 10.77 10.37
N GLU A 406 22.68 11.20 10.83
CA GLU A 406 23.61 10.37 11.61
C GLU A 406 23.34 10.29 13.13
N ARG A 407 22.50 11.15 13.73
CA ARG A 407 22.42 11.21 15.21
C ARG A 407 21.23 10.47 15.84
N GLU A 408 20.11 10.31 15.11
CA GLU A 408 18.88 9.75 15.71
C GLU A 408 18.10 8.77 14.82
N GLY A 409 18.53 8.54 13.57
CA GLY A 409 17.90 7.53 12.69
C GLY A 409 16.51 7.88 12.15
N VAL A 410 16.02 9.12 12.35
CA VAL A 410 14.70 9.58 11.88
C VAL A 410 14.85 10.55 10.71
N PRO A 411 14.36 10.22 9.50
CA PRO A 411 14.28 11.18 8.41
C PRO A 411 13.26 12.27 8.76
N GLN A 412 13.72 13.46 9.15
CA GLN A 412 12.88 14.64 9.42
C GLN A 412 12.38 15.31 8.13
N ILE A 413 12.17 14.54 7.06
CA ILE A 413 11.82 15.05 5.73
C ILE A 413 10.32 15.33 5.69
N HIS A 414 9.95 16.54 5.26
CA HIS A 414 8.55 16.85 4.93
C HIS A 414 8.26 16.41 3.50
N LYS A 415 7.23 15.59 3.32
CA LYS A 415 6.85 15.02 2.02
C LYS A 415 5.78 15.84 1.32
N TRP A 416 5.01 16.64 2.06
CA TRP A 416 3.97 17.50 1.51
C TRP A 416 3.77 18.79 2.33
N GLY A 417 3.34 19.86 1.67
CA GLY A 417 3.09 21.16 2.30
C GLY A 417 1.61 21.55 2.22
N TRP A 418 1.04 21.95 3.36
CA TRP A 418 -0.37 22.33 3.48
C TRP A 418 -0.53 23.83 3.68
N THR A 419 -1.48 24.44 2.95
CA THR A 419 -2.00 25.75 3.31
C THR A 419 -3.25 25.56 4.16
N LYS A 420 -3.68 26.62 4.86
CA LYS A 420 -4.96 26.58 5.61
C LYS A 420 -6.14 26.17 4.73
N GLN A 421 -6.18 26.65 3.49
CA GLN A 421 -7.27 26.36 2.57
C GLN A 421 -7.25 24.89 2.11
N THR A 422 -6.12 24.41 1.60
CA THR A 422 -6.05 23.03 1.08
C THR A 422 -6.30 22.00 2.17
N LEU A 423 -5.79 22.23 3.38
CA LEU A 423 -6.04 21.35 4.52
C LEU A 423 -7.50 21.35 4.95
N ALA A 424 -8.14 22.52 5.01
CA ALA A 424 -9.55 22.62 5.38
C ALA A 424 -10.46 21.91 4.35
N ASP A 425 -10.13 21.99 3.06
CA ASP A 425 -10.91 21.35 2.00
C ASP A 425 -10.83 19.81 2.10
N GLU A 426 -9.65 19.24 2.34
CA GLU A 426 -9.51 17.79 2.53
C GLU A 426 -10.14 17.29 3.83
N LEU A 427 -10.05 18.06 4.92
CA LEU A 427 -10.79 17.77 6.15
C LEU A 427 -12.30 17.70 5.89
N ARG A 428 -12.86 18.65 5.14
CA ARG A 428 -14.30 18.61 4.81
C ARG A 428 -14.66 17.39 3.97
N ARG A 429 -13.84 17.05 2.99
CA ARG A 429 -14.01 15.84 2.16
C ARG A 429 -13.95 14.55 2.98
N ALA A 430 -13.13 14.53 4.02
CA ALA A 430 -13.03 13.41 4.95
C ALA A 430 -14.15 13.34 6.01
N GLY A 431 -15.15 14.25 5.97
CA GLY A 431 -16.31 14.22 6.86
C GLY A 431 -16.23 15.09 8.11
N PHE A 432 -15.29 16.03 8.17
CA PHE A 432 -15.21 17.02 9.25
C PHE A 432 -16.04 18.27 8.91
N SER A 433 -16.94 18.68 9.81
CA SER A 433 -17.93 19.74 9.52
C SER A 433 -17.56 21.13 10.05
N ALA A 434 -16.76 21.20 11.12
CA ALA A 434 -16.32 22.47 11.72
C ALA A 434 -14.79 22.50 11.79
N VAL A 435 -14.14 23.25 10.88
CA VAL A 435 -12.68 23.43 10.83
C VAL A 435 -12.34 24.85 11.28
N GLU A 436 -11.72 24.96 12.45
CA GLU A 436 -11.42 26.22 13.13
C GLU A 436 -9.91 26.35 13.32
N PHE A 437 -9.31 27.40 12.77
CA PHE A 437 -7.89 27.70 13.00
C PHE A 437 -7.72 28.45 14.32
N GLY A 438 -6.73 28.05 15.11
CA GLY A 438 -6.50 28.54 16.46
C GLY A 438 -5.03 28.84 16.75
N PRO A 439 -4.72 29.25 18.00
CA PRO A 439 -3.35 29.51 18.42
C PRO A 439 -2.54 28.21 18.48
N ILE A 440 -1.31 28.25 17.98
CA ILE A 440 -0.34 27.15 18.11
C ILE A 440 0.03 26.91 19.58
N THR A 441 0.37 25.67 19.91
CA THR A 441 0.69 25.28 21.29
C THR A 441 2.19 25.30 21.58
N GLN A 442 3.05 25.06 20.58
CA GLN A 442 4.50 25.02 20.76
C GLN A 442 5.15 26.42 20.65
N THR A 443 4.63 27.38 21.42
CA THR A 443 5.02 28.81 21.37
C THR A 443 6.49 29.10 21.71
N TRP A 444 7.19 28.13 22.29
CA TRP A 444 8.61 28.24 22.62
C TRP A 444 9.53 28.15 21.39
N ARG A 445 9.08 27.52 20.29
CA ARG A 445 9.87 27.36 19.05
C ARG A 445 10.07 28.70 18.32
N VAL A 446 11.22 28.85 17.66
CA VAL A 446 11.49 30.03 16.80
C VAL A 446 10.46 30.12 15.68
N ALA A 447 10.15 28.98 15.05
CA ALA A 447 9.10 28.85 14.03
C ALA A 447 7.73 29.40 14.46
N ALA A 448 7.32 29.06 15.70
CA ALA A 448 6.08 29.54 16.29
C ALA A 448 6.07 31.06 16.46
N LYS A 449 7.18 31.64 16.96
CA LYS A 449 7.32 33.09 17.19
C LYS A 449 7.28 33.92 15.92
N VAL A 450 7.68 33.34 14.78
CA VAL A 450 7.66 34.01 13.48
C VAL A 450 6.40 33.68 12.66
N GLY A 451 5.42 32.99 13.27
CA GLY A 451 4.15 32.68 12.63
C GLY A 451 4.27 31.69 11.46
N ARG A 452 5.22 30.74 11.51
CA ARG A 452 5.40 29.70 10.48
C ARG A 452 4.28 28.66 10.49
N ASP A 453 3.77 28.33 11.68
CA ASP A 453 2.91 27.16 11.88
C ASP A 453 1.44 27.53 11.95
N LEU A 454 0.59 26.60 11.53
CA LEU A 454 -0.85 26.65 11.75
C LEU A 454 -1.25 25.60 12.80
N ARG A 455 -2.32 25.89 13.53
CA ARG A 455 -3.06 24.90 14.32
C ARG A 455 -4.53 24.98 13.97
N LEU A 456 -5.19 23.84 13.91
CA LEU A 456 -6.64 23.77 13.75
C LEU A 456 -7.27 22.74 14.68
N ARG A 457 -8.57 22.94 14.92
CA ARG A 457 -9.51 21.99 15.48
C ARG A 457 -10.54 21.66 14.41
N ALA A 458 -10.75 20.39 14.15
CA ALA A 458 -11.76 19.88 13.24
C ALA A 458 -12.73 18.96 14.01
N THR A 459 -14.04 19.11 13.80
CA THR A 459 -15.05 18.25 14.46
C THR A 459 -15.61 17.25 13.45
N LYS A 460 -15.65 15.95 13.80
CA LYS A 460 -16.32 14.93 12.99
C LYS A 460 -17.82 15.24 12.96
N GLY A 461 -18.40 15.30 11.76
CA GLY A 461 -19.83 15.53 11.62
C GLY A 461 -20.65 14.53 12.44
N LEU A 462 -21.74 14.97 13.06
CA LEU A 462 -22.74 14.04 13.58
C LEU A 462 -23.21 13.17 12.42
N PRO A 463 -23.48 11.87 12.62
CA PRO A 463 -24.27 11.10 11.69
C PRO A 463 -25.56 11.87 11.66
N THR A 464 -25.80 12.54 10.54
CA THR A 464 -27.11 13.11 10.31
C THR A 464 -28.04 11.94 10.50
N LYS A 465 -28.89 12.01 11.54
CA LYS A 465 -30.16 11.26 11.55
C LYS A 465 -30.63 11.45 10.13
N ARG A 466 -30.57 10.38 9.31
CA ARG A 466 -30.78 10.45 7.87
C ARG A 466 -31.91 11.43 7.73
N ALA A 467 -31.63 12.65 7.27
CA ALA A 467 -32.69 13.62 7.18
C ALA A 467 -33.70 12.85 6.35
N GLU A 468 -34.92 12.73 6.84
CA GLU A 468 -36.00 12.45 5.92
C GLU A 468 -35.81 13.54 4.87
N LEU A 469 -35.17 13.15 3.75
CA LEU A 469 -35.25 13.89 2.52
C LEU A 469 -36.73 14.20 2.45
N PRO A 470 -37.12 15.49 2.35
CA PRO A 470 -38.53 15.85 2.31
C PRO A 470 -39.19 14.82 1.40
N GLN A 471 -40.17 14.07 1.95
CA GLN A 471 -40.80 12.97 1.24
C GLN A 471 -40.90 13.41 -0.20
N ALA A 472 -40.20 12.70 -1.09
CA ALA A 472 -40.28 13.01 -2.51
C ALA A 472 -41.78 13.12 -2.79
N PRO A 473 -42.26 14.25 -3.35
CA PRO A 473 -43.68 14.41 -3.61
C PRO A 473 -44.11 13.12 -4.30
N ALA A 474 -45.15 12.48 -3.74
CA ALA A 474 -45.63 11.16 -4.13
C ALA A 474 -45.44 11.02 -5.62
N ALA A 475 -44.57 10.09 -6.05
CA ALA A 475 -44.01 10.02 -7.39
C ALA A 475 -45.07 10.43 -8.41
N GLU A 476 -45.07 11.71 -8.77
CA GLU A 476 -45.63 12.11 -10.04
C GLU A 476 -44.79 11.35 -11.05
N PRO A 477 -45.41 10.68 -12.02
CA PRO A 477 -44.71 9.81 -12.94
C PRO A 477 -43.55 10.64 -13.51
N VAL A 478 -42.33 10.28 -13.11
CA VAL A 478 -41.13 10.90 -13.65
C VAL A 478 -41.07 10.37 -15.08
N ALA A 479 -41.70 11.12 -15.98
CA ALA A 479 -41.30 11.11 -17.35
C ALA A 479 -39.81 11.50 -17.36
N ALA A 480 -38.94 10.52 -17.58
CA ALA A 480 -37.58 10.77 -18.02
C ALA A 480 -37.42 10.15 -19.41
N PRO A 481 -36.48 10.61 -20.26
CA PRO A 481 -35.55 11.74 -20.10
C PRO A 481 -35.41 12.60 -21.38
N SER A 482 -35.06 13.89 -21.29
CA SER A 482 -34.79 14.68 -22.53
C SER A 482 -33.31 14.91 -22.82
N ARG A 483 -32.37 14.34 -22.05
CA ARG A 483 -30.92 14.62 -22.20
C ARG A 483 -30.15 13.36 -22.61
N VAL A 484 -29.61 13.36 -23.82
CA VAL A 484 -28.75 12.29 -24.34
C VAL A 484 -27.40 12.33 -23.61
N GLN A 485 -27.03 11.22 -22.97
CA GLN A 485 -25.75 11.11 -22.25
C GLN A 485 -24.94 9.94 -22.79
N LEU A 486 -23.76 10.25 -23.32
CA LEU A 486 -22.79 9.25 -23.75
C LEU A 486 -21.66 9.17 -22.73
N PHE A 487 -21.61 8.06 -22.01
CA PHE A 487 -20.53 7.80 -21.06
C PHE A 487 -19.29 7.27 -21.79
N ALA A 488 -18.10 7.68 -21.36
CA ALA A 488 -16.85 7.07 -21.77
C ALA A 488 -15.83 7.12 -20.63
N TRP A 489 -14.95 6.13 -20.58
CA TRP A 489 -13.78 6.15 -19.70
C TRP A 489 -12.53 5.95 -20.57
N PRO A 490 -11.96 7.03 -21.12
CA PRO A 490 -10.75 6.94 -21.94
C PRO A 490 -9.54 6.63 -21.06
N ASP A 491 -8.51 6.03 -21.65
CA ASP A 491 -7.15 6.05 -21.12
C ASP A 491 -6.58 7.46 -21.29
N TRP A 492 -6.57 8.22 -20.20
CA TRP A 492 -6.09 9.61 -20.21
C TRP A 492 -4.59 9.72 -20.47
N GLY A 493 -3.83 8.63 -20.37
CA GLY A 493 -2.44 8.54 -20.75
C GLY A 493 -2.21 8.44 -22.27
N ASP A 494 -3.23 8.04 -23.03
CA ASP A 494 -3.19 7.91 -24.49
C ASP A 494 -4.15 8.89 -25.17
N ALA A 495 -3.62 10.03 -25.63
CA ALA A 495 -4.40 11.05 -26.32
C ALA A 495 -5.16 10.52 -27.55
N ARG A 496 -4.71 9.41 -28.16
CA ARG A 496 -5.38 8.78 -29.30
C ARG A 496 -6.76 8.22 -28.95
N GLU A 497 -7.00 7.84 -27.70
CA GLU A 497 -8.32 7.41 -27.25
C GLU A 497 -9.33 8.56 -27.24
N LEU A 498 -8.93 9.71 -26.70
CA LEU A 498 -9.74 10.93 -26.74
C LEU A 498 -9.94 11.43 -28.17
N GLU A 499 -8.92 11.33 -29.03
CA GLU A 499 -9.03 11.65 -30.45
C GLU A 499 -10.07 10.75 -31.12
N THR A 500 -10.01 9.44 -30.85
CA THR A 500 -10.95 8.45 -31.37
C THR A 500 -12.36 8.74 -30.88
N LEU A 501 -12.54 8.99 -29.58
CA LEU A 501 -13.83 9.32 -28.98
C LEU A 501 -14.46 10.54 -29.66
N PHE A 502 -13.72 11.64 -29.78
CA PHE A 502 -14.24 12.85 -30.38
C PHE A 502 -14.45 12.74 -31.89
N ALA A 503 -13.52 12.14 -32.63
CA ALA A 503 -13.68 11.94 -34.07
C ALA A 503 -14.91 11.08 -34.39
N ARG A 504 -15.15 10.05 -33.57
CA ARG A 504 -16.21 9.06 -33.78
C ARG A 504 -17.58 9.56 -33.33
N PHE A 505 -17.68 10.19 -32.16
CA PHE A 505 -18.97 10.54 -31.54
C PHE A 505 -19.23 12.03 -31.43
N GLY A 506 -18.18 12.86 -31.46
CA GLY A 506 -18.25 14.32 -31.30
C GLY A 506 -19.25 15.00 -32.24
N PRO A 507 -19.22 14.75 -33.57
CA PRO A 507 -20.18 15.37 -34.50
C PRO A 507 -21.64 14.97 -34.24
N ALA A 508 -21.89 13.76 -33.73
CA ALA A 508 -23.24 13.30 -33.42
C ALA A 508 -23.77 13.95 -32.13
N ILE A 509 -22.93 14.03 -31.09
CA ILE A 509 -23.27 14.72 -29.84
C ILE A 509 -23.49 16.22 -30.09
N ALA A 510 -22.60 16.89 -30.83
CA ALA A 510 -22.72 18.32 -31.13
C ALA A 510 -23.99 18.70 -31.90
N ARG A 511 -24.52 17.80 -32.75
CA ARG A 511 -25.78 18.01 -33.49
C ARG A 511 -27.03 17.64 -32.72
N THR A 512 -26.90 16.99 -31.56
CA THR A 512 -28.05 16.51 -30.78
C THR A 512 -28.35 17.51 -29.65
N PRO A 513 -29.51 18.18 -29.66
CA PRO A 513 -29.85 19.16 -28.64
C PRO A 513 -29.77 18.55 -27.23
N ALA A 514 -29.12 19.28 -26.33
CA ALA A 514 -28.87 18.90 -24.95
C ALA A 514 -28.01 17.64 -24.74
N ALA A 515 -27.42 17.04 -25.78
CA ALA A 515 -26.53 15.90 -25.61
C ALA A 515 -25.21 16.30 -24.93
N ARG A 516 -24.66 15.39 -24.11
CA ARG A 516 -23.37 15.59 -23.44
C ARG A 516 -22.51 14.34 -23.42
N PHE A 517 -21.22 14.55 -23.30
CA PHE A 517 -20.29 13.53 -22.85
C PHE A 517 -20.27 13.46 -21.32
N VAL A 518 -20.19 12.25 -20.79
CA VAL A 518 -19.90 11.98 -19.39
C VAL A 518 -18.61 11.17 -19.35
N LEU A 519 -17.49 11.83 -19.05
CA LEU A 519 -16.17 11.22 -19.06
C LEU A 519 -15.77 10.83 -17.65
N ARG A 520 -15.45 9.55 -17.42
CA ARG A 520 -14.83 9.13 -16.16
C ARG A 520 -13.35 9.49 -16.16
N PHE A 521 -12.91 10.06 -15.05
CA PHE A 521 -11.52 10.29 -14.71
C PHE A 521 -11.28 9.76 -13.30
N ASP A 522 -10.38 8.81 -13.13
CA ASP A 522 -10.01 8.25 -11.84
C ASP A 522 -8.53 8.50 -11.56
N GLU A 523 -8.22 9.31 -10.56
CA GLU A 523 -6.85 9.74 -10.29
C GLU A 523 -5.87 8.56 -10.05
N LEU A 524 -6.37 7.43 -9.54
CA LEU A 524 -5.57 6.22 -9.35
C LEU A 524 -5.15 5.57 -10.68
N PHE A 525 -6.04 5.59 -11.69
CA PHE A 525 -5.82 4.89 -12.97
C PHE A 525 -5.40 5.81 -14.10
N ASP A 526 -5.74 7.10 -14.02
CA ASP A 526 -5.67 8.08 -15.09
C ASP A 526 -4.63 9.17 -14.82
N GLY A 527 -4.04 9.21 -13.62
CA GLY A 527 -2.92 10.06 -13.25
C GLY A 527 -3.32 11.50 -12.94
N ASP A 528 -2.60 12.48 -13.46
CA ASP A 528 -2.78 13.89 -13.11
C ASP A 528 -4.00 14.53 -13.81
N ARG A 529 -4.94 15.04 -13.01
CA ARG A 529 -6.21 15.64 -13.48
C ARG A 529 -6.01 16.88 -14.34
N GLN A 530 -5.04 17.72 -14.01
CA GLN A 530 -4.83 18.98 -14.73
C GLN A 530 -4.24 18.73 -16.12
N ARG A 531 -3.33 17.76 -16.22
CA ARG A 531 -2.82 17.23 -17.48
C ARG A 531 -3.96 16.61 -18.29
N ALA A 532 -4.79 15.78 -17.68
CA ALA A 532 -5.96 15.16 -18.33
C ALA A 532 -6.91 16.22 -18.93
N LEU A 533 -7.28 17.25 -18.16
CA LEU A 533 -8.12 18.35 -18.66
C LEU A 533 -7.43 19.19 -19.75
N THR A 534 -6.11 19.34 -19.69
CA THR A 534 -5.33 20.02 -20.74
C THR A 534 -5.33 19.21 -22.04
N VAL A 535 -5.12 17.90 -21.94
CA VAL A 535 -5.20 16.97 -23.07
C VAL A 535 -6.60 16.99 -23.66
N LEU A 536 -7.66 16.92 -22.84
CA LEU A 536 -9.05 16.99 -23.28
C LEU A 536 -9.33 18.21 -24.16
N ARG A 537 -8.97 19.41 -23.68
CA ARG A 537 -9.17 20.67 -24.40
C ARG A 537 -8.35 20.73 -25.69
N THR A 538 -7.11 20.26 -25.64
CA THR A 538 -6.20 20.24 -26.79
C THR A 538 -6.70 19.28 -27.88
N VAL A 539 -7.09 18.08 -27.50
CA VAL A 539 -7.61 17.05 -28.40
C VAL A 539 -8.95 17.49 -28.98
N HIS A 540 -9.84 18.04 -28.16
CA HIS A 540 -11.10 18.63 -28.63
C HIS A 540 -10.87 19.67 -29.74
N ALA A 541 -10.04 20.68 -29.47
CA ALA A 541 -9.77 21.76 -30.42
C ALA A 541 -9.14 21.27 -31.72
N ARG A 542 -8.26 20.26 -31.65
CA ARG A 542 -7.60 19.67 -32.82
C ARG A 542 -8.54 18.77 -33.64
N THR A 543 -9.41 17.99 -32.98
CA THR A 543 -10.23 16.96 -33.65
C THR A 543 -11.53 17.50 -34.21
N LEU A 544 -12.21 18.42 -33.52
CA LEU A 544 -13.52 18.95 -33.92
C LEU A 544 -13.48 20.42 -34.36
N GLY A 545 -12.31 21.06 -34.25
CA GLY A 545 -12.15 22.50 -34.43
C GLY A 545 -12.66 23.29 -33.21
N GLY A 546 -11.96 24.36 -32.85
CA GLY A 546 -12.27 25.16 -31.65
C GLY A 546 -13.64 25.86 -31.64
N ALA A 547 -14.42 25.78 -32.72
CA ALA A 547 -15.75 26.37 -32.85
C ALA A 547 -16.90 25.38 -32.57
N THR A 548 -16.61 24.07 -32.42
CA THR A 548 -17.62 23.07 -32.09
C THR A 548 -17.85 23.10 -30.57
N ASP A 549 -19.06 23.41 -30.13
CA ASP A 549 -19.41 23.43 -28.71
C ASP A 549 -19.89 22.03 -28.25
N LEU A 550 -19.35 21.56 -27.13
CA LEU A 550 -19.68 20.26 -26.55
C LEU A 550 -19.78 20.40 -25.03
N GLU A 551 -20.91 19.97 -24.49
CA GLU A 551 -21.04 19.80 -23.05
C GLU A 551 -20.32 18.51 -22.62
N VAL A 552 -19.32 18.66 -21.77
CA VAL A 552 -18.55 17.54 -21.21
C VAL A 552 -18.61 17.61 -19.69
N LEU A 553 -19.21 16.60 -19.07
CA LEU A 553 -19.15 16.37 -17.63
C LEU A 553 -18.00 15.40 -17.35
N VAL A 554 -17.07 15.79 -16.49
CA VAL A 554 -16.02 14.88 -16.00
C VAL A 554 -16.42 14.37 -14.63
N LEU A 555 -16.54 13.05 -14.48
CA LEU A 555 -16.81 12.36 -13.22
C LEU A 555 -15.47 11.96 -12.60
N ASP A 556 -15.05 12.68 -11.57
CA ASP A 556 -13.77 12.53 -10.88
C ASP A 556 -13.87 12.10 -9.41
N GLY A 557 -15.09 11.95 -8.88
CA GLY A 557 -15.31 11.41 -7.53
C GLY A 557 -15.08 9.90 -7.43
N SER A 558 -14.93 9.39 -6.21
CA SER A 558 -14.98 7.95 -5.94
C SER A 558 -16.37 7.40 -6.26
N LEU A 559 -16.43 6.23 -6.89
CA LEU A 559 -17.67 5.52 -7.20
C LEU A 559 -17.63 4.15 -6.53
N GLU A 560 -18.60 3.89 -5.66
CA GLU A 560 -18.79 2.58 -5.04
C GLU A 560 -19.48 1.61 -6.04
N PRO A 561 -19.45 0.28 -5.81
CA PRO A 561 -20.05 -0.68 -6.72
C PRO A 561 -21.51 -0.38 -7.12
N GLU A 562 -22.33 0.11 -6.18
CA GLU A 562 -23.73 0.45 -6.42
C GLU A 562 -23.93 1.71 -7.29
N ASP A 563 -22.94 2.59 -7.34
CA ASP A 563 -23.01 3.83 -8.12
C ASP A 563 -22.93 3.56 -9.62
N TRP A 564 -22.23 2.50 -10.03
CA TRP A 564 -22.10 2.11 -11.44
C TRP A 564 -23.44 1.71 -12.05
N GLU A 565 -24.24 0.92 -11.34
CA GLU A 565 -25.59 0.57 -11.80
C GLU A 565 -26.49 1.80 -11.91
N ARG A 566 -26.42 2.70 -10.92
CA ARG A 566 -27.21 3.94 -10.92
C ARG A 566 -26.81 4.86 -12.06
N LEU A 567 -25.51 5.01 -12.29
CA LEU A 567 -24.97 5.78 -13.40
C LEU A 567 -25.46 5.21 -14.73
N GLY A 568 -25.39 3.88 -14.89
CA GLY A 568 -25.83 3.18 -16.09
C GLY A 568 -27.30 3.43 -16.46
N ARG A 569 -28.20 3.53 -15.47
CA ARG A 569 -29.62 3.86 -15.69
C ARG A 569 -29.86 5.28 -16.23
N THR A 570 -28.88 6.18 -16.09
CA THR A 570 -28.98 7.56 -16.57
C THR A 570 -28.30 7.78 -17.93
N MET A 571 -27.55 6.79 -18.42
CA MET A 571 -26.79 6.88 -19.67
C MET A 571 -27.60 6.33 -20.85
N SER A 572 -27.56 7.05 -21.97
CA SER A 572 -28.17 6.58 -23.22
C SER A 572 -27.35 5.46 -23.86
N ALA A 573 -26.02 5.55 -23.72
CA ALA A 573 -25.06 4.54 -24.15
C ALA A 573 -23.71 4.73 -23.45
N VAL A 574 -22.85 3.72 -23.53
CA VAL A 574 -21.43 3.77 -23.16
C VAL A 574 -20.58 3.59 -24.42
N ALA A 575 -19.60 4.47 -24.64
CA ALA A 575 -18.71 4.43 -25.79
C ALA A 575 -17.59 3.41 -25.55
N ARG A 576 -17.45 2.43 -26.44
CA ARG A 576 -16.38 1.44 -26.41
C ARG A 576 -15.11 2.00 -27.05
N LEU A 577 -14.07 2.10 -26.26
CA LEU A 577 -12.70 2.44 -26.64
C LEU A 577 -11.80 1.20 -26.49
N ASP A 578 -10.56 1.28 -26.95
CA ASP A 578 -9.62 0.14 -26.91
C ASP A 578 -9.31 -0.27 -25.45
N SER A 579 -9.23 0.71 -24.55
CA SER A 579 -9.03 0.54 -23.11
C SER A 579 -10.26 -0.01 -22.39
N SER A 580 -11.46 0.06 -22.98
CA SER A 580 -12.70 -0.41 -22.35
C SER A 580 -12.71 -1.93 -22.12
N ALA A 581 -11.87 -2.69 -22.82
CA ALA A 581 -11.72 -4.13 -22.63
C ALA A 581 -10.80 -4.50 -21.45
N ARG A 582 -10.12 -3.53 -20.84
CA ARG A 582 -9.13 -3.74 -19.76
C ARG A 582 -9.72 -3.36 -18.40
N GLU A 583 -9.29 -4.04 -17.34
CA GLU A 583 -9.64 -3.62 -15.98
C GLU A 583 -8.96 -2.29 -15.61
N PRO A 584 -9.60 -1.43 -14.79
CA PRO A 584 -10.92 -1.61 -14.16
C PRO A 584 -12.13 -1.23 -15.05
N ARG A 585 -11.87 -0.70 -16.25
CA ARG A 585 -12.90 -0.12 -17.14
C ARG A 585 -13.92 -1.15 -17.60
N ARG A 586 -13.46 -2.38 -17.86
CA ARG A 586 -14.32 -3.51 -18.25
C ARG A 586 -15.35 -3.85 -17.18
N ALA A 587 -14.95 -4.00 -15.91
CA ALA A 587 -15.88 -4.27 -14.82
C ALA A 587 -16.92 -3.15 -14.64
N ALA A 588 -16.48 -1.88 -14.71
CA ALA A 588 -17.38 -0.73 -14.63
C ALA A 588 -18.45 -0.74 -15.74
N PHE A 589 -18.06 -1.03 -16.98
CA PHE A 589 -18.98 -1.06 -18.12
C PHE A 589 -19.99 -2.21 -18.01
N LEU A 590 -19.58 -3.35 -17.46
CA LEU A 590 -20.47 -4.48 -17.17
C LEU A 590 -21.49 -4.10 -16.08
N ALA A 591 -21.06 -3.44 -15.01
CA ALA A 591 -21.92 -3.02 -13.91
C ALA A 591 -22.95 -1.96 -14.34
N MET A 592 -22.61 -1.07 -15.27
CA MET A 592 -23.54 -0.06 -15.79
C MET A 592 -24.72 -0.68 -16.55
N GLY A 593 -24.53 -1.79 -17.25
CA GLY A 593 -25.58 -2.45 -18.04
C GLY A 593 -26.15 -1.62 -19.20
N SER A 594 -25.58 -0.45 -19.51
CA SER A 594 -26.03 0.42 -20.60
C SER A 594 -25.62 -0.14 -21.98
N PRO A 595 -26.34 0.23 -23.06
CA PRO A 595 -25.96 -0.16 -24.42
C PRO A 595 -24.56 0.30 -24.78
N GLN A 596 -23.71 -0.61 -25.25
CA GLN A 596 -22.36 -0.28 -25.69
C GLN A 596 -22.33 0.08 -27.17
N VAL A 597 -21.72 1.22 -27.52
CA VAL A 597 -21.62 1.70 -28.90
C VAL A 597 -20.15 1.85 -29.32
N ASP A 598 -19.83 1.39 -30.51
CA ASP A 598 -18.49 1.40 -31.09
C ASP A 598 -18.39 2.24 -32.37
N ASP A 599 -19.49 2.79 -32.87
CA ASP A 599 -19.51 3.72 -34.02
C ASP A 599 -20.69 4.72 -33.96
N ALA A 600 -20.64 5.75 -34.82
CA ALA A 600 -21.69 6.77 -34.88
C ALA A 600 -23.08 6.20 -35.27
N PRO A 601 -23.21 5.25 -36.20
CA PRO A 601 -24.48 4.56 -36.46
C PRO A 601 -25.06 3.84 -35.24
N ALA A 602 -24.24 3.15 -34.43
CA ALA A 602 -24.64 2.47 -33.21
C ALA A 602 -25.14 3.46 -32.16
N LEU A 603 -24.44 4.58 -32.02
CA LEU A 603 -24.93 5.70 -31.22
C LEU A 603 -26.30 6.17 -31.72
N ALA A 604 -26.44 6.48 -33.01
CA ALA A 604 -27.73 6.94 -33.57
C ALA A 604 -28.88 5.95 -33.32
N ARG A 605 -28.62 4.64 -33.38
CA ARG A 605 -29.60 3.60 -33.02
C ARG A 605 -29.96 3.63 -31.53
N ALA A 606 -28.97 3.74 -30.64
CA ALA A 606 -29.19 3.86 -29.21
C ALA A 606 -30.01 5.12 -28.85
N LEU A 607 -29.74 6.24 -29.53
CA LEU A 607 -30.48 7.49 -29.37
C LEU A 607 -31.92 7.39 -29.90
N SER A 608 -32.13 6.66 -31.00
CA SER A 608 -33.47 6.45 -31.58
C SER A 608 -34.33 5.51 -30.72
N GLY A 609 -33.72 4.52 -30.07
CA GLY A 609 -34.40 3.62 -29.12
C GLY A 609 -34.84 4.31 -27.82
N ALA A 610 -34.06 5.29 -27.35
CA ALA A 610 -34.43 6.12 -26.19
C ALA A 610 -35.63 7.04 -26.46
N SER A 611 -35.82 7.48 -27.72
CA SER A 611 -36.99 8.27 -28.15
C SER A 611 -38.30 7.45 -28.15
N ALA A 612 -38.23 6.16 -28.49
CA ALA A 612 -39.40 5.27 -28.48
C ALA A 612 -39.89 4.93 -27.06
N ALA A 613 -39.00 4.92 -26.06
CA ALA A 613 -39.34 4.67 -24.67
C ALA A 613 -39.92 5.89 -23.93
N ALA A 614 -39.80 7.10 -24.50
CA ALA A 614 -40.29 8.34 -23.90
C ALA A 614 -41.74 8.71 -24.31
N THR A 615 -42.42 7.87 -25.10
CA THR A 615 -43.81 8.08 -25.54
C THR A 615 -44.76 6.94 -25.13
N GLY A 616 -44.33 6.05 -24.22
CA GLY A 616 -45.12 4.94 -23.69
C GLY A 616 -45.66 5.21 -22.29
#